data_AF-A0A817FXA3-F1
#
_entry.id   AF-A0A817FXA3-F1
#
_cell.length_a   1.000
_cell.length_b   1.000
_cell.length_c   1.000
_cell.angle_alpha   90.00
_cell.angle_beta   90.00
_cell.angle_gamma   90.00
#
_symmetry.space_group_name_H-M   'P 1'
#
loop_
_entity.id
_entity.type
_entity.pdbx_description
1 polymer ?
#
loop_
_entity_poly.entity_id
_entity_poly.type
_entity_poly.pdbx_seq_one_letter_code
_entity_poly.pdbx_strand_id
1 'polypeptide(L)'
;MAKPSQYIAYLPPAQPIDLSTFKGFKFVTLDGLVIETRDIDDDVSGTFEWEMCAAQEDRCMQFIQEKCVNKRTFLITSGGLGKEVVPKIHDLPQLYAIYVYCQDVVGHRQWASKFSKVRIVCSDDRVLHPQLAADVAQANIDWGDALLNAGKRDEARAKFQKALNNLTKHAKFSDQAFINQVQKKLAECN
;
A
#
# COMPACT_ATOMS: atom_id res chain seq x y z
N MET A 1 -22.21 -4.51 18.42
CA MET A 1 -21.77 -5.38 17.30
C MET A 1 -21.64 -4.50 16.06
N ALA A 2 -20.41 -4.15 15.67
CA ALA A 2 -20.19 -3.36 14.46
C ALA A 2 -20.49 -4.21 13.23
N LYS A 3 -21.25 -3.67 12.26
CA LYS A 3 -21.60 -4.37 11.02
C LYS A 3 -20.30 -4.68 10.23
N PRO A 4 -20.15 -5.88 9.62
CA PRO A 4 -18.97 -6.23 8.83
C PRO A 4 -18.77 -5.43 7.52
N SER A 5 -19.65 -4.47 7.20
CA SER A 5 -19.74 -3.84 5.89
C SER A 5 -19.08 -2.45 5.79
N GLN A 6 -18.21 -2.06 6.73
CA GLN A 6 -17.54 -0.75 6.71
C GLN A 6 -16.04 -0.80 6.37
N TYR A 7 -15.47 -1.98 6.13
CA TYR A 7 -14.01 -2.16 6.08
C TYR A 7 -13.38 -2.25 4.70
N ILE A 8 -14.13 -2.01 3.62
CA ILE A 8 -13.53 -1.86 2.29
C ILE A 8 -14.26 -0.71 1.61
N ALA A 9 -13.71 0.48 1.69
CA ALA A 9 -14.32 1.65 1.09
C ALA A 9 -13.29 2.59 0.47
N TYR A 10 -12.24 2.05 -0.15
CA TYR A 10 -11.55 2.74 -1.24
C TYR A 10 -10.56 1.79 -1.92
N LEU A 11 -10.88 1.31 -3.13
CA LEU A 11 -9.81 0.89 -4.03
C LEU A 11 -9.16 2.18 -4.53
N PRO A 12 -7.84 2.36 -4.35
CA PRO A 12 -7.17 3.54 -4.85
C PRO A 12 -7.36 3.61 -6.37
N PRO A 13 -7.60 4.81 -6.92
CA PRO A 13 -7.72 4.95 -8.37
C PRO A 13 -6.44 4.42 -9.00
N ALA A 14 -6.59 3.63 -10.06
CA ALA A 14 -5.46 3.11 -10.81
C ALA A 14 -4.56 4.28 -11.22
N GLN A 15 -3.27 4.17 -10.92
CA GLN A 15 -2.28 5.15 -11.33
C GLN A 15 -1.47 4.53 -12.48
N PRO A 16 -1.31 5.18 -13.63
CA PRO A 16 -0.45 4.64 -14.68
C PRO A 16 1.00 4.49 -14.21
N ILE A 17 1.70 3.48 -14.73
CA ILE A 17 3.14 3.29 -14.51
C ILE A 17 3.89 3.57 -15.81
N ASP A 18 4.84 4.50 -15.74
CA ASP A 18 5.86 4.66 -16.77
C ASP A 18 7.01 3.67 -16.52
N LEU A 19 7.06 2.62 -17.34
CA LEU A 19 8.07 1.57 -17.23
C LEU A 19 9.51 2.04 -17.48
N SER A 20 9.72 3.20 -18.11
CA SER A 20 11.07 3.71 -18.38
C SER A 20 11.76 4.18 -17.09
N THR A 21 10.98 4.77 -16.19
CA THR A 21 11.46 5.32 -14.92
C THR A 21 11.19 4.38 -13.76
N PHE A 22 10.05 3.66 -13.74
CA PHE A 22 9.60 2.88 -12.60
C PHE A 22 10.51 1.69 -12.25
N LYS A 23 10.86 1.58 -10.96
CA LYS A 23 11.76 0.55 -10.40
C LYS A 23 11.12 -0.35 -9.34
N GLY A 24 9.82 -0.22 -9.08
CA GLY A 24 9.09 -1.10 -8.17
C GLY A 24 8.53 -0.41 -6.95
N PHE A 25 8.37 -1.16 -5.86
CA PHE A 25 7.75 -0.68 -4.63
C PHE A 25 8.79 -0.42 -3.56
N LYS A 26 8.46 0.47 -2.62
CA LYS A 26 9.20 0.62 -1.37
C LYS A 26 8.22 0.69 -0.21
N PHE A 27 8.57 -0.01 0.87
CA PHE A 27 7.78 -0.05 2.08
C PHE A 27 8.57 0.65 3.17
N VAL A 28 7.90 1.58 3.84
CA VAL A 28 8.52 2.50 4.81
C VAL A 28 7.65 2.52 6.06
N THR A 29 8.29 2.49 7.21
CA THR A 29 7.64 2.69 8.50
C THR A 29 8.32 3.82 9.25
N LEU A 30 7.52 4.76 9.78
CA LEU A 30 8.02 5.83 10.64
C LEU A 30 8.33 5.32 12.05
N ASP A 31 7.49 4.42 12.55
CA ASP A 31 7.62 3.81 13.87
C ASP A 31 8.31 2.45 13.75
N GLY A 32 8.81 1.93 14.88
CA GLY A 32 9.25 0.54 14.95
C GLY A 32 8.05 -0.39 14.73
N LEU A 33 8.13 -1.30 13.76
CA LEU A 33 7.17 -2.39 13.64
C LEU A 33 7.34 -3.32 14.84
N VAL A 34 6.22 -3.74 15.45
CA VAL A 34 6.25 -4.79 16.47
C VAL A 34 6.63 -6.09 15.77
N ILE A 35 7.55 -6.87 16.35
CA ILE A 35 8.11 -8.08 15.74
C ILE A 35 7.01 -9.05 15.25
N GLU A 36 5.90 -9.12 15.97
CA GLU A 36 4.79 -10.06 15.73
C GLU A 36 4.00 -9.74 14.44
N THR A 37 3.99 -8.50 13.95
CA THR A 37 3.26 -8.09 12.74
C THR A 37 4.13 -8.12 11.48
N ARG A 38 5.45 -8.14 11.67
CA ARG A 38 6.44 -8.04 10.59
C ARG A 38 6.33 -9.16 9.57
N ASP A 39 6.04 -10.39 10.00
CA ASP A 39 5.91 -11.53 9.07
C ASP A 39 4.77 -11.33 8.07
N ILE A 40 3.65 -10.73 8.50
CA ILE A 40 2.51 -10.45 7.62
C ILE A 40 2.85 -9.30 6.68
N ASP A 41 3.50 -8.25 7.18
CA ASP A 41 3.95 -7.12 6.37
C ASP A 41 4.96 -7.56 5.30
N ASP A 42 5.90 -8.44 5.65
CA ASP A 42 6.91 -9.00 4.74
C ASP A 42 6.27 -9.92 3.68
N ASP A 43 5.28 -10.73 4.06
CA ASP A 43 4.52 -11.58 3.14
C ASP A 43 3.65 -10.76 2.17
N VAL A 44 2.93 -9.75 2.67
CA VAL A 44 2.10 -8.84 1.87
C VAL A 44 2.96 -8.00 0.92
N SER A 45 4.08 -7.47 1.40
CA SER A 45 4.99 -6.67 0.58
C SER A 45 5.82 -7.51 -0.39
N GLY A 46 6.01 -8.80 -0.08
CA GLY A 46 6.89 -9.71 -0.78
C GLY A 46 8.37 -9.37 -0.63
N THR A 47 8.76 -8.65 0.43
CA THR A 47 10.14 -8.26 0.72
C THR A 47 10.37 -8.06 2.22
N PHE A 48 11.60 -8.34 2.68
CA PHE A 48 12.06 -8.07 4.05
C PHE A 48 12.74 -6.70 4.19
N GLU A 49 12.85 -5.94 3.07
CA GLU A 49 13.63 -4.71 2.97
C GLU A 49 12.83 -3.44 3.30
N TRP A 50 12.04 -3.45 4.38
CA TRP A 50 11.36 -2.26 4.87
C TRP A 50 12.37 -1.18 5.30
N GLU A 51 12.15 0.07 4.91
CA GLU A 51 12.91 1.19 5.48
C GLU A 51 12.28 1.58 6.82
N MET A 52 13.05 1.44 7.90
CA MET A 52 12.63 1.87 9.23
C MET A 52 13.26 3.22 9.55
N CYS A 53 12.44 4.26 9.61
CA CYS A 53 12.89 5.62 9.91
C CYS A 53 13.13 5.87 11.40
N ALA A 54 12.74 4.93 12.29
CA ALA A 54 13.01 4.95 13.73
C ALA A 54 12.69 6.29 14.42
N ALA A 55 11.51 6.85 14.13
CA ALA A 55 11.07 8.16 14.62
C ALA A 55 12.00 9.33 14.26
N GLN A 56 12.70 9.26 13.12
CA GLN A 56 13.44 10.38 12.54
C GLN A 56 12.66 10.92 11.35
N GLU A 57 11.80 11.92 11.59
CA GLU A 57 10.87 12.51 10.62
C GLU A 57 11.62 13.06 9.41
N ASP A 58 12.66 13.86 9.64
CA ASP A 58 13.46 14.50 8.58
C ASP A 58 14.16 13.46 7.70
N ARG A 59 14.75 12.43 8.31
CA ARG A 59 15.35 11.31 7.58
C ARG A 59 14.30 10.60 6.73
N CYS A 60 13.11 10.36 7.28
CA CYS A 60 12.07 9.66 6.55
C CYS A 60 11.55 10.46 5.34
N MET A 61 11.31 11.75 5.54
CA MET A 61 10.91 12.66 4.48
C MET A 61 11.97 12.71 3.39
N GLN A 62 13.24 12.91 3.77
CA GLN A 62 14.35 12.94 2.82
C GLN A 62 14.49 11.61 2.07
N PHE A 63 14.36 10.48 2.75
CA PHE A 63 14.41 9.16 2.13
C PHE A 63 13.33 8.97 1.07
N ILE A 64 12.08 9.33 1.38
CA ILE A 64 10.96 9.23 0.42
C ILE A 64 11.16 10.20 -0.74
N GLN A 65 11.59 11.43 -0.45
CA GLN A 65 11.81 12.48 -1.47
C GLN A 65 12.95 12.13 -2.43
N GLU A 66 14.06 11.59 -1.94
CA GLU A 66 15.27 11.41 -2.74
C GLU A 66 15.48 9.97 -3.24
N LYS A 67 15.12 8.96 -2.45
CA LYS A 67 15.46 7.54 -2.73
C LYS A 67 14.29 6.74 -3.32
N CYS A 68 13.09 7.33 -3.33
CA CYS A 68 11.87 6.68 -3.81
C CYS A 68 11.25 7.33 -5.04
N VAL A 69 11.90 8.33 -5.68
CA VAL A 69 11.35 9.07 -6.84
C VAL A 69 10.83 8.20 -7.98
N ASN A 70 11.39 7.00 -8.15
CA ASN A 70 11.05 6.05 -9.20
C ASN A 70 10.33 4.80 -8.68
N LYS A 71 9.77 4.87 -7.48
CA LYS A 71 9.07 3.76 -6.83
C LYS A 71 7.68 4.21 -6.40
N ARG A 72 6.82 3.24 -6.10
CA ARG A 72 5.62 3.51 -5.28
C ARG A 72 5.94 3.20 -3.84
N THR A 73 5.75 4.19 -2.99
CA THR A 73 6.04 4.12 -1.57
C THR A 73 4.75 3.90 -0.77
N PHE A 74 4.77 2.88 0.06
CA PHE A 74 3.76 2.56 1.06
C PHE A 74 4.31 2.97 2.43
N LEU A 75 3.58 3.83 3.14
CA LEU A 75 4.01 4.35 4.43
C LEU A 75 3.07 3.87 5.55
N ILE A 76 3.62 3.20 6.57
CA ILE A 76 2.95 2.96 7.84
C ILE A 76 3.50 3.95 8.88
N THR A 77 2.62 4.56 9.67
CA THR A 77 3.01 5.52 10.71
C THR A 77 2.01 5.55 11.86
N SER A 78 2.44 6.03 13.02
CA SER A 78 1.60 6.36 14.15
C SER A 78 0.88 7.70 13.94
N GLY A 79 -0.15 7.94 14.75
CA GLY A 79 -0.92 9.18 14.67
C GLY A 79 -0.09 10.42 14.98
N GLY A 80 0.83 10.33 15.95
CA GLY A 80 1.72 11.42 16.34
C GLY A 80 2.71 11.78 15.25
N LEU A 81 3.57 10.84 14.85
CA LEU A 81 4.55 11.06 13.79
C LEU A 81 3.87 11.38 12.46
N GLY A 82 2.76 10.70 12.15
CA GLY A 82 1.97 10.94 10.96
C GLY A 82 1.51 12.39 10.86
N LYS A 83 1.02 12.98 11.96
CA LYS A 83 0.59 14.40 12.02
C LYS A 83 1.68 15.38 11.60
N GLU A 84 2.94 15.05 11.84
CA GLU A 84 4.07 15.90 11.52
C GLU A 84 4.60 15.69 10.11
N VAL A 85 4.64 14.44 9.66
CA VAL A 85 5.27 14.05 8.39
C VAL A 85 4.30 14.14 7.21
N VAL A 86 3.09 13.57 7.32
CA VAL A 86 2.16 13.46 6.18
C VAL A 86 1.81 14.81 5.55
N PRO A 87 1.57 15.91 6.30
CA PRO A 87 1.29 17.22 5.69
C PRO A 87 2.40 17.74 4.77
N LYS A 88 3.64 17.27 4.95
CA LYS A 88 4.81 17.71 4.19
C LYS A 88 5.07 16.85 2.95
N ILE A 89 4.55 15.63 2.90
CA ILE A 89 4.88 14.64 1.85
C ILE A 89 3.68 14.06 1.11
N HIS A 90 2.44 14.34 1.52
CA HIS A 90 1.26 13.70 0.93
C HIS A 90 1.14 13.94 -0.59
N ASP A 91 1.61 15.09 -1.09
CA ASP A 91 1.52 15.42 -2.51
C ASP A 91 2.63 14.78 -3.36
N LEU A 92 3.64 14.17 -2.74
CA LEU A 92 4.73 13.51 -3.48
C LEU A 92 4.18 12.40 -4.40
N PRO A 93 4.44 12.43 -5.72
CA PRO A 93 3.90 11.45 -6.66
C PRO A 93 4.27 10.00 -6.32
N GLN A 94 5.48 9.77 -5.80
CA GLN A 94 5.96 8.45 -5.39
C GLN A 94 5.23 7.91 -4.17
N LEU A 95 4.67 8.76 -3.30
CA LEU A 95 3.91 8.31 -2.14
C LEU A 95 2.55 7.83 -2.62
N TYR A 96 2.27 6.54 -2.48
CA TYR A 96 1.11 5.88 -3.06
C TYR A 96 -0.03 5.67 -2.05
N ALA A 97 0.32 5.23 -0.85
CA ALA A 97 -0.64 4.97 0.23
C ALA A 97 -0.01 5.17 1.60
N ILE A 98 -0.81 5.68 2.54
CA ILE A 98 -0.42 5.94 3.92
C ILE A 98 -1.42 5.25 4.84
N TYR A 99 -0.91 4.52 5.83
CA TYR A 99 -1.69 3.82 6.85
C TYR A 99 -1.29 4.36 8.21
N VAL A 100 -2.29 4.84 8.97
CA VAL A 100 -2.07 5.39 10.30
C VAL A 100 -2.51 4.35 11.33
N TYR A 101 -1.54 3.81 12.07
CA TYR A 101 -1.76 2.82 13.11
C TYR A 101 -1.56 3.46 14.50
N CYS A 102 -2.65 3.70 15.22
CA CYS A 102 -2.60 4.39 16.51
C CYS A 102 -3.78 4.06 17.40
N GLN A 103 -3.59 4.16 18.73
CA GLN A 103 -4.66 3.94 19.71
C GLN A 103 -5.74 5.04 19.67
N ASP A 104 -5.36 6.30 19.43
CA ASP A 104 -6.30 7.43 19.31
C ASP A 104 -6.86 7.56 17.88
N VAL A 105 -7.62 6.56 17.45
CA VAL A 105 -8.23 6.54 16.10
C VAL A 105 -9.17 7.72 15.89
N VAL A 106 -9.96 8.08 16.90
CA VAL A 106 -10.96 9.15 16.80
C VAL A 106 -10.27 10.52 16.64
N GLY A 107 -9.28 10.82 17.48
CA GLY A 107 -8.56 12.10 17.44
C GLY A 107 -7.68 12.28 16.20
N HIS A 108 -7.22 11.20 15.57
CA HIS A 108 -6.41 11.29 14.34
C HIS A 108 -7.24 11.23 13.05
N ARG A 109 -8.47 10.71 13.08
CA ARG A 109 -9.30 10.57 11.87
C ARG A 109 -9.62 11.91 11.20
N GLN A 110 -9.95 12.95 11.97
CA GLN A 110 -10.31 14.27 11.43
C GLN A 110 -9.12 14.95 10.72
N TRP A 111 -7.91 14.72 11.22
CA TRP A 111 -6.70 15.20 10.57
C TRP A 111 -6.41 14.38 9.30
N ALA A 112 -6.45 13.06 9.40
CA ALA A 112 -6.14 12.14 8.32
C ALA A 112 -7.06 12.32 7.11
N SER A 113 -8.36 12.60 7.34
CA SER A 113 -9.35 12.76 6.27
C SER A 113 -9.07 13.93 5.31
N LYS A 114 -8.11 14.80 5.64
CA LYS A 114 -7.67 15.90 4.76
C LYS A 114 -6.73 15.43 3.65
N PHE A 115 -6.18 14.21 3.75
CA PHE A 115 -5.15 13.70 2.85
C PHE A 115 -5.67 12.48 2.08
N SER A 116 -5.86 12.61 0.77
CA SER A 116 -6.47 11.59 -0.10
C SER A 116 -5.68 10.26 -0.19
N LYS A 117 -4.40 10.29 0.18
CA LYS A 117 -3.53 9.11 0.21
C LYS A 117 -3.51 8.40 1.56
N VAL A 118 -4.11 8.98 2.60
CA VAL A 118 -4.33 8.25 3.86
C VAL A 118 -5.52 7.32 3.67
N ARG A 119 -5.21 6.02 3.62
CA ARG A 119 -6.18 4.96 3.34
C ARG A 119 -6.98 4.61 4.59
N ILE A 120 -6.31 4.58 5.73
CA ILE A 120 -6.94 4.19 6.98
C ILE A 120 -6.27 4.81 8.21
N VAL A 121 -7.08 5.03 9.25
CA VAL A 121 -6.64 5.22 10.64
C VAL A 121 -7.27 4.10 11.46
N CYS A 122 -6.43 3.27 12.09
CA CYS A 122 -6.88 2.10 12.85
C CYS A 122 -5.91 1.77 14.00
N SER A 123 -6.32 0.85 14.86
CA SER A 123 -5.52 0.32 15.99
C SER A 123 -5.52 -1.21 15.99
N ASP A 124 -5.87 -1.82 14.85
CA ASP A 124 -6.16 -3.24 14.73
C ASP A 124 -5.62 -3.77 13.41
N ASP A 125 -4.71 -4.72 13.51
CA ASP A 125 -4.01 -5.37 12.40
C ASP A 125 -4.95 -6.11 11.46
N ARG A 126 -6.09 -6.59 11.99
CA ARG A 126 -7.16 -7.23 11.21
C ARG A 126 -7.83 -6.24 10.27
N VAL A 127 -7.55 -4.95 10.43
CA VAL A 127 -8.02 -3.88 9.55
C VAL A 127 -6.88 -3.35 8.69
N LEU A 128 -5.68 -3.14 9.27
CA LEU A 128 -4.52 -2.64 8.54
C LEU A 128 -4.04 -3.62 7.45
N HIS A 129 -3.79 -4.88 7.79
CA HIS A 129 -3.18 -5.83 6.84
C HIS A 129 -4.07 -6.11 5.61
N PRO A 130 -5.39 -6.31 5.73
CA PRO A 130 -6.24 -6.46 4.54
C PRO A 130 -6.23 -5.24 3.63
N GLN A 131 -6.20 -4.02 4.19
CA GLN A 131 -6.16 -2.78 3.41
C GLN A 131 -4.80 -2.63 2.71
N LEU A 132 -3.69 -2.86 3.42
CA LEU A 132 -2.35 -2.89 2.84
C LEU A 132 -2.26 -3.92 1.70
N ALA A 133 -2.77 -5.13 1.92
CA ALA A 133 -2.76 -6.19 0.92
C ALA A 133 -3.56 -5.83 -0.33
N ALA A 134 -4.73 -5.22 -0.17
CA ALA A 134 -5.55 -4.75 -1.29
C ALA A 134 -4.85 -3.64 -2.09
N ASP A 135 -4.22 -2.69 -1.41
CA ASP A 135 -3.49 -1.59 -2.05
C ASP A 135 -2.22 -2.05 -2.77
N VAL A 136 -1.48 -3.02 -2.20
CA VAL A 136 -0.33 -3.67 -2.85
C VAL A 136 -0.79 -4.52 -4.03
N ALA A 137 -1.94 -5.19 -3.94
CA ALA A 137 -2.53 -5.90 -5.07
C ALA A 137 -2.88 -4.93 -6.20
N GLN A 138 -3.54 -3.80 -5.91
CA GLN A 138 -3.83 -2.78 -6.91
C GLN A 138 -2.55 -2.22 -7.57
N ALA A 139 -1.50 -1.96 -6.78
CA ALA A 139 -0.24 -1.49 -7.36
C ALA A 139 0.43 -2.52 -8.27
N ASN A 140 0.32 -3.81 -7.96
CA ASN A 140 0.76 -4.87 -8.86
C ASN A 140 -0.11 -4.94 -10.12
N ILE A 141 -1.42 -4.71 -10.03
CA ILE A 141 -2.31 -4.64 -11.21
C ILE A 141 -1.88 -3.51 -12.13
N ASP A 142 -1.66 -2.31 -11.59
CA ASP A 142 -1.20 -1.16 -12.39
C ASP A 142 0.14 -1.46 -13.09
N TRP A 143 1.04 -2.19 -12.42
CA TRP A 143 2.33 -2.59 -13.02
C TRP A 143 2.12 -3.67 -14.09
N GLY A 144 1.26 -4.65 -13.82
CA GLY A 144 0.90 -5.69 -14.78
C GLY A 144 0.27 -5.10 -16.03
N ASP A 145 -0.62 -4.12 -15.89
CA ASP A 145 -1.26 -3.43 -17.02
C ASP A 145 -0.24 -2.67 -17.88
N ALA A 146 0.68 -1.93 -17.25
CA ALA A 146 1.76 -1.26 -17.96
C ALA A 146 2.66 -2.25 -18.73
N LEU A 147 2.99 -3.38 -18.11
CA LEU A 147 3.79 -4.45 -18.74
C LEU A 147 3.04 -5.12 -19.90
N LEU A 148 1.76 -5.40 -19.73
CA LEU A 148 0.91 -6.02 -20.75
C LEU A 148 0.79 -5.10 -21.97
N ASN A 149 0.56 -3.81 -21.74
CA ASN A 149 0.52 -2.78 -22.80
C ASN A 149 1.87 -2.64 -23.54
N ALA A 150 2.99 -2.92 -22.86
CA ALA A 150 4.32 -2.97 -23.47
C ALA A 150 4.65 -4.33 -24.14
N GLY A 151 3.69 -5.26 -24.22
CA GLY A 151 3.86 -6.59 -24.82
C GLY A 151 4.60 -7.60 -23.93
N LYS A 152 4.93 -7.25 -22.68
CA LYS A 152 5.69 -8.07 -21.73
C LYS A 152 4.78 -9.01 -20.94
N ARG A 153 4.16 -9.97 -21.62
CA ARG A 153 3.09 -10.83 -21.07
C ARG A 153 3.52 -11.65 -19.85
N ASP A 154 4.71 -12.24 -19.86
CA ASP A 154 5.20 -13.06 -18.74
C ASP A 154 5.44 -12.21 -17.48
N GLU A 155 6.06 -11.04 -17.65
CA GLU A 155 6.25 -10.08 -16.56
C GLU A 155 4.89 -9.61 -16.00
N ALA A 156 3.92 -9.31 -16.89
CA ALA A 156 2.57 -8.90 -16.50
C ALA A 156 1.84 -9.99 -15.70
N ARG A 157 1.87 -11.24 -16.20
CA ARG A 157 1.32 -12.41 -15.51
C ARG A 157 1.88 -12.56 -14.10
N ALA A 158 3.19 -12.37 -13.93
CA ALA A 158 3.83 -12.45 -12.62
C ALA A 158 3.28 -11.37 -11.64
N LYS A 159 2.98 -10.15 -12.12
CA LYS A 159 2.37 -9.11 -11.29
C LYS A 159 0.92 -9.43 -10.93
N PHE A 160 0.11 -9.87 -11.88
CA PHE A 160 -1.27 -10.26 -11.58
C PHE A 160 -1.35 -11.45 -10.63
N GLN A 161 -0.42 -12.42 -10.72
CA GLN A 161 -0.35 -13.52 -9.76
C GLN A 161 -0.02 -13.03 -8.34
N LYS A 162 0.92 -12.07 -8.19
CA LYS A 162 1.19 -11.43 -6.90
C LYS A 162 -0.03 -10.72 -6.35
N ALA A 163 -0.76 -9.98 -7.19
CA ALA A 163 -2.01 -9.32 -6.79
C ALA A 163 -3.04 -10.34 -6.29
N LEU A 164 -3.25 -11.43 -7.04
CA LEU A 164 -4.21 -12.49 -6.66
C LEU A 164 -3.82 -13.17 -5.34
N ASN A 165 -2.53 -13.44 -5.14
CA ASN A 165 -2.03 -14.04 -3.89
C ASN A 165 -2.32 -13.13 -2.70
N ASN A 166 -2.04 -11.82 -2.82
CA ASN A 166 -2.30 -10.86 -1.75
C ASN A 166 -3.79 -10.78 -1.40
N LEU A 167 -4.66 -10.73 -2.41
CA LEU A 167 -6.10 -10.67 -2.21
C LEU A 167 -6.63 -11.93 -1.52
N THR A 168 -6.27 -13.10 -2.02
CA THR A 168 -6.82 -14.37 -1.53
C THR A 168 -6.27 -14.78 -0.15
N LYS A 169 -5.01 -14.44 0.15
CA LYS A 169 -4.34 -14.83 1.40
C LYS A 169 -4.56 -13.83 2.54
N HIS A 170 -4.44 -12.52 2.26
CA HIS A 170 -4.37 -11.48 3.29
C HIS A 170 -5.56 -10.53 3.30
N ALA A 171 -6.21 -10.32 2.16
CA ALA A 171 -7.43 -9.53 2.07
C ALA A 171 -8.66 -10.45 1.95
N LYS A 172 -8.86 -11.39 2.86
CA LYS A 172 -9.93 -12.41 2.75
C LYS A 172 -11.36 -11.84 2.64
N PHE A 173 -11.56 -10.58 3.01
CA PHE A 173 -12.83 -9.88 2.83
C PHE A 173 -12.89 -9.02 1.56
N SER A 174 -11.80 -8.97 0.77
CA SER A 174 -11.70 -8.23 -0.48
C SER A 174 -12.89 -8.55 -1.36
N ASP A 175 -13.45 -7.51 -1.98
CA ASP A 175 -14.57 -7.64 -2.90
C ASP A 175 -14.28 -8.74 -3.92
N GLN A 176 -15.17 -9.74 -4.02
CA GLN A 176 -15.05 -10.82 -4.99
C GLN A 176 -14.94 -10.28 -6.42
N ALA A 177 -15.54 -9.12 -6.70
CA ALA A 177 -15.38 -8.43 -7.98
C ALA A 177 -13.91 -8.08 -8.25
N PHE A 178 -13.14 -7.71 -7.22
CA PHE A 178 -11.73 -7.38 -7.37
C PHE A 178 -10.88 -8.62 -7.69
N ILE A 179 -11.15 -9.74 -7.03
CA ILE A 179 -10.51 -11.03 -7.36
C ILE A 179 -10.84 -11.43 -8.81
N ASN A 180 -12.10 -11.34 -9.21
CA ASN A 180 -12.54 -11.68 -10.56
C ASN A 180 -11.88 -10.78 -11.63
N GLN A 181 -11.67 -9.49 -11.31
CA GLN A 181 -10.94 -8.57 -12.19
C GLN A 181 -9.50 -9.03 -12.42
N VAL A 182 -8.78 -9.43 -11.37
CA VAL A 182 -7.40 -9.93 -11.50
C VAL A 182 -7.35 -11.23 -12.30
N GLN A 183 -8.29 -12.14 -12.09
CA GLN A 183 -8.39 -13.39 -12.85
C GLN A 183 -8.63 -13.14 -14.34
N LYS A 184 -9.47 -12.16 -14.69
CA LYS A 184 -9.67 -11.75 -16.08
C LYS A 184 -8.35 -11.25 -16.70
N LYS A 185 -7.62 -10.40 -15.99
CA LYS A 185 -6.30 -9.90 -16.45
C LYS A 185 -5.27 -11.02 -16.62
N LEU A 186 -5.27 -12.02 -15.74
CA LEU A 186 -4.44 -13.22 -15.91
C LEU A 186 -4.78 -13.98 -17.20
N ALA A 187 -6.05 -14.08 -17.55
CA ALA A 187 -6.48 -14.72 -18.80
C ALA A 187 -6.04 -13.95 -20.04
N GLU A 188 -5.94 -12.61 -19.97
CA GLU A 188 -5.44 -11.74 -21.04
C GLU A 188 -3.93 -11.90 -21.31
N CYS A 189 -3.18 -12.49 -20.38
CA CYS A 189 -1.75 -12.80 -20.54
C CYS A 189 -1.48 -14.14 -21.25
N ASN A 190 -2.51 -14.88 -21.68
CA ASN A 190 -2.37 -16.13 -22.44
C ASN A 190 -2.20 -15.91 -23.94
#